data_AF-F9ZUQ4-F1
#
_entry.id   AF-F9ZUQ4-F1
#
_cell.length_a   1.000
_cell.length_b   1.000
_cell.length_c   1.000
_cell.angle_alpha   90.00
_cell.angle_beta   90.00
_cell.angle_gamma   90.00
#
_symmetry.space_group_name_H-M   'P 1'
#
loop_
_entity.id
_entity.type
_entity.pdbx_description
1 polymer ?
#
loop_
_entity_poly.entity_id
_entity_poly.type
_entity_poly.pdbx_seq_one_letter_code
_entity_poly.pdbx_strand_id
1 'polypeptide(L)' 'MEWKPIDGKKKPKAPERVLVAWREKHEAKFVCLRYGILVHWPDGVWTTELREPLSRESLPDFWSRIDPPPAEERIAS' A
#
# COMPACT_ATOMS: atom_id res chain seq x y z
N MET A 1 -7.42 2.02 -11.22
CA MET A 1 -6.49 2.01 -10.07
C MET A 1 -5.60 3.24 -10.20
N GLU A 2 -5.45 4.06 -9.16
CA GLU A 2 -4.69 5.33 -9.19
C GLU A 2 -3.67 5.34 -8.06
N TRP A 3 -2.41 5.63 -8.39
CA TRP A 3 -1.31 5.72 -7.44
C TRP A 3 -1.22 7.11 -6.82
N LYS A 4 -1.08 7.16 -5.49
CA LYS A 4 -1.01 8.40 -4.71
C LYS A 4 0.29 8.43 -3.91
N PRO A 5 0.91 9.61 -3.70
CA PRO A 5 2.03 9.74 -2.78
C PRO A 5 1.67 9.19 -1.40
N ILE A 6 2.61 8.50 -0.75
CA ILE A 6 2.47 8.07 0.65
C ILE A 6 2.31 9.28 1.57
N ASP A 7 3.00 10.36 1.21
CA ASP A 7 3.01 11.60 1.95
C ASP A 7 1.60 12.19 1.97
N GLY A 8 1.07 12.40 3.16
CA GLY A 8 -0.30 12.87 3.35
C GLY A 8 -1.38 11.77 3.29
N LYS A 9 -1.06 10.46 3.23
CA LYS A 9 -2.08 9.43 3.45
C LYS A 9 -2.68 9.58 4.85
N LYS A 10 -3.99 9.79 4.93
CA LYS A 10 -4.71 9.93 6.19
C LYS A 10 -4.74 8.61 6.95
N LYS A 11 -4.74 8.69 8.29
CA LYS A 11 -4.96 7.55 9.17
C LYS A 11 -6.34 6.94 8.90
N PRO A 12 -6.44 5.63 8.64
CA PRO A 12 -7.70 5.00 8.35
C PRO A 12 -8.49 4.79 9.65
N LYS A 13 -9.81 4.57 9.54
CA LYS A 13 -10.66 4.27 10.70
C LYS A 13 -10.49 2.84 11.22
N ALA A 14 -10.01 1.95 10.38
CA ALA A 14 -9.75 0.54 10.65
C ALA A 14 -8.48 0.11 9.87
N PRO A 15 -7.87 -1.04 10.19
CA PRO A 15 -6.70 -1.52 9.45
C PRO A 15 -7.02 -1.68 7.96
N GLU A 16 -6.23 -1.05 7.10
CA GLU A 16 -6.43 -1.07 5.64
C GLU A 16 -5.24 -1.75 4.96
N ARG A 17 -5.50 -2.80 4.16
CA ARG A 17 -4.49 -3.38 3.26
C ARG A 17 -4.40 -2.52 2.00
N VAL A 18 -3.19 -2.09 1.68
CA VAL A 18 -2.95 -1.25 0.51
C VAL A 18 -1.76 -1.74 -0.28
N LEU A 19 -1.83 -1.55 -1.60
CA LEU A 19 -0.72 -1.78 -2.49
C LEU A 19 0.23 -0.58 -2.37
N VAL A 20 1.52 -0.84 -2.34
CA VAL A 20 2.54 0.19 -2.20
C VAL A 20 3.68 0.01 -3.20
N ALA A 21 4.39 1.09 -3.50
CA ALA A 21 5.54 1.08 -4.39
C ALA A 21 6.68 1.97 -3.85
N TRP A 22 7.91 1.56 -4.09
CA TRP A 22 9.12 2.33 -3.78
C TRP A 22 9.80 2.79 -5.06
N ARG A 23 10.28 4.04 -5.05
CA ARG A 23 11.15 4.58 -6.09
C ARG A 23 12.57 4.14 -5.83
N GLU A 24 13.19 3.65 -6.88
CA GLU A 24 14.60 3.34 -6.91
C GLU A 24 15.28 4.24 -7.94
N LYS A 25 16.47 4.72 -7.60
CA LYS A 25 17.29 5.49 -8.54
C LYS A 25 18.04 4.50 -9.41
N HIS A 26 17.71 4.49 -10.70
CA HIS A 26 18.41 3.69 -11.69
C HIS A 26 19.06 4.65 -12.69
N GLU A 27 20.39 4.72 -12.65
CA GLU A 27 21.19 5.67 -13.44
C GLU A 27 20.74 7.13 -13.22
N ALA A 28 20.21 7.77 -14.27
CA ALA A 28 19.74 9.14 -14.28
C ALA A 28 18.22 9.28 -14.08
N LYS A 29 17.49 8.18 -13.83
CA LYS A 29 16.02 8.17 -13.70
C LYS A 29 15.55 7.55 -12.39
N PHE A 30 14.41 8.02 -11.90
CA PHE A 30 13.69 7.36 -10.81
C PHE A 30 12.63 6.45 -11.42
N VAL A 31 12.62 5.18 -11.01
CA VAL A 31 11.69 4.16 -11.47
C VAL A 31 11.09 3.42 -10.29
N CYS A 32 9.82 3.00 -10.38
CA CYS A 32 9.18 2.17 -9.36
C CYS A 32 9.35 0.70 -9.75
N LEU A 33 10.34 0.03 -9.16
CA LEU A 33 10.63 -1.38 -9.44
C LEU A 33 10.20 -2.32 -8.32
N ARG A 34 10.02 -1.80 -7.10
CA ARG A 34 9.60 -2.59 -5.95
C ARG A 34 8.17 -2.26 -5.57
N TYR A 35 7.37 -3.30 -5.42
CA TYR A 35 5.97 -3.25 -5.03
C TYR A 35 5.71 -4.20 -3.86
N GLY A 36 4.67 -3.94 -3.08
CA GLY A 36 4.29 -4.79 -1.96
C GLY A 36 2.91 -4.47 -1.41
N ILE A 37 2.46 -5.27 -0.44
CA ILE A 37 1.23 -5.03 0.31
C ILE A 37 1.62 -4.69 1.75
N LEU A 38 1.06 -3.61 2.26
CA LEU A 38 1.21 -3.21 3.66
C LEU A 38 -0.15 -3.02 4.32
N VAL A 39 -0.14 -3.07 5.65
CA VAL A 39 -1.27 -2.71 6.49
C VAL A 39 -1.01 -1.33 7.09
N HIS A 40 -1.89 -0.37 6.81
CA HIS A 40 -1.91 0.91 7.49
C HIS A 40 -2.91 0.86 8.64
N TRP A 41 -2.42 1.11 9.85
CA TRP A 41 -3.21 1.01 11.07
C TRP A 41 -3.81 2.37 11.49
N PRO A 42 -4.90 2.39 12.27
CA PRO A 42 -5.54 3.63 12.72
C PRO A 42 -4.64 4.54 13.58
N ASP A 43 -3.63 3.98 14.23
CA ASP A 43 -2.60 4.72 14.97
C ASP A 43 -1.58 5.43 14.06
N GLY A 44 -1.55 5.07 12.77
CA GLY A 44 -0.62 5.57 11.75
C GLY A 44 0.61 4.68 11.55
N VAL A 45 0.68 3.52 12.22
CA VAL A 45 1.76 2.55 12.02
C VAL A 45 1.56 1.81 10.70
N TRP A 46 2.68 1.47 10.08
CA TRP A 46 2.73 0.65 8.86
C TRP A 46 3.43 -0.66 9.17
N THR A 47 2.82 -1.76 8.77
CA THR A 47 3.40 -3.10 8.94
C THR A 47 3.35 -3.91 7.66
N THR A 48 4.21 -4.91 7.57
CA THR A 48 4.06 -6.00 6.61
C THR A 48 2.80 -6.83 6.92
N GLU A 49 2.45 -7.76 6.03
CA GLU A 49 1.36 -8.71 6.27
C GLU A 49 1.61 -9.62 7.48
N LEU A 50 2.88 -9.82 7.85
CA LEU A 50 3.29 -10.56 9.04
C LEU A 50 3.29 -9.72 10.33
N ARG A 51 2.73 -8.50 10.28
CA ARG A 51 2.71 -7.50 11.38
C ARG A 51 4.08 -7.02 11.84
N GLU A 52 5.10 -7.14 11.00
CA GLU A 52 6.42 -6.59 11.30
C GLU A 52 6.40 -5.08 11.01
N PRO A 53 6.80 -4.22 11.96
CA PRO A 53 6.80 -2.78 11.77
C PRO A 53 7.85 -2.36 10.75
N LEU A 54 7.49 -1.42 9.87
CA LEU A 54 8.45 -0.79 8.97
C LEU A 54 9.21 0.33 9.68
N SER A 55 10.51 0.42 9.45
CA SER A 55 11.27 1.62 9.83
C SER A 55 10.80 2.80 8.98
N ARG A 56 10.85 4.02 9.55
CA ARG A 56 10.42 5.25 8.83
C ARG A 56 11.21 5.49 7.54
N GLU A 57 12.48 5.09 7.51
CA GLU A 57 13.36 5.16 6.34
C GLU A 57 13.01 4.12 5.26
N SER A 58 12.16 3.14 5.58
CA SER A 58 11.69 2.09 4.67
C SER A 58 10.26 2.31 4.18
N LEU A 59 9.66 3.47 4.45
CA LEU A 59 8.31 3.75 3.97
C LEU A 59 8.28 3.82 2.42
N PRO A 60 7.21 3.30 1.79
CA PRO A 60 7.03 3.38 0.35
C PRO A 60 6.79 4.81 -0.12
N ASP A 61 7.05 5.11 -1.38
CA ASP A 61 6.79 6.44 -1.97
C ASP A 61 5.33 6.62 -2.40
N PHE A 62 4.70 5.54 -2.83
CA PHE A 62 3.34 5.56 -3.38
C PHE A 62 2.48 4.45 -2.79
N TRP A 63 1.17 4.68 -2.79
CA TRP A 63 0.17 3.70 -2.43
C TRP A 63 -1.04 3.75 -3.36
N SER A 64 -1.75 2.63 -3.43
CA SER A 64 -3.07 2.52 -4.04
C SER A 64 -3.96 1.64 -3.16
N ARG A 65 -5.25 1.98 -3.12
CA ARG A 65 -6.25 1.13 -2.47
C ARG A 65 -6.40 -0.18 -3.25
N ILE A 66 -6.53 -1.28 -2.52
CA ILE A 66 -6.93 -2.58 -3.06
C ILE A 66 -8.39 -2.76 -2.67
N ASP A 67 -9.29 -2.65 -3.63
CA ASP A 67 -10.68 -2.99 -3.41
C ASP A 67 -10.86 -4.51 -3.59
N PRO A 68 -11.70 -5.15 -2.75
CA PRO A 68 -12.04 -6.54 -2.97
C PRO A 68 -12.66 -6.68 -4.37
N PRO A 69 -12.48 -7.83 -5.03
CA PRO A 69 -13.23 -8.10 -6.24
C PRO A 69 -14.73 -7.91 -5.95
N PRO A 70 -15.52 -7.43 -6.93
CA PRO A 70 -16.96 -7.42 -6.77
C PRO A 70 -17.39 -8.83 -6.33
N ALA A 71 -18.25 -8.91 -5.32
CA ALA A 71 -18.78 -10.19 -4.87
C ALA A 71 -19.30 -10.91 -6.11
N GLU A 72 -18.76 -12.09 -6.39
CA GLU A 72 -19.24 -12.94 -7.49
C GLU A 72 -20.76 -12.90 -7.45
N GLU A 73 -21.41 -12.41 -8.50
CA GLU A 73 -22.84 -12.64 -8.68
C GLU A 73 -22.97 -14.15 -8.56
N ARG A 74 -23.59 -14.63 -7.47
CA ARG A 74 -23.91 -16.03 -7.32
C ARG A 74 -24.69 -16.39 -8.57
N ILE A 75 -24.05 -17.05 -9.53
CA ILE A 75 -24.74 -17.66 -10.65
C ILE A 75 -25.53 -18.78 -9.99
N ALA A 76 -26.78 -18.47 -9.65
CA ALA A 76 -27.72 -19.42 -9.11
C ALA A 76 -27.78 -20.58 -10.11
N SER A 77 -27.29 -21.75 -9.69
CA SER A 77 -27.46 -23.02 -10.40
C SER A 77 -28.75 -23.68 -9.93
#